data_AF-A0A8C3DRZ9-F1
#
_entry.id   AF-A0A8C3DRZ9-F1
#
_cell.length_a   1.000
_cell.length_b   1.000
_cell.length_c   1.000
_cell.angle_alpha   90.00
_cell.angle_beta   90.00
_cell.angle_gamma   90.00
#
_symmetry.space_group_name_H-M   'P 1'
#
loop_
_entity.id
_entity.type
_entity.pdbx_description
1 polymer ?
#
loop_
_entity_poly.entity_id
_entity_poly.type
_entity_poly.pdbx_seq_one_letter_code
_entity_poly.pdbx_strand_id
1 'polypeptide(L)'
;METAVSELTAPRALRDSDAIARPHSLNRLQQANQDSKQLEPTMRGLAGFLLFSLLLMAPHSTGVAAQDTQPDPKMPCANWMGGAPGYPGHNGVPGRDGKDGRDGLKGDKGDEGPAGPKGEPGPVGSRGFPGPPGSPGIPGTPGQKGKDAFVHRSAFSVGLTERSPAPNVPIRFSKIFYNEQGHYDPSTGKFLCNVPGTYYFAYHLTVYLSDVKVSLYRKDKAVIFTYDQFQNNNVDQASGSVLLHLSSGDEVWLQVYGNGDKNGVYADNLNDSTFMGFLLYPDPDNY
;
A
#
# COMPACT_ATOMS: atom_id res chain seq x y z
N MET A 1 19.06 -69.33 -38.47
CA MET A 1 19.27 -70.61 -39.18
C MET A 1 19.91 -71.54 -38.18
N GLU A 2 19.05 -72.19 -37.40
CA GLU A 2 18.80 -73.66 -37.43
C GLU A 2 19.98 -74.42 -36.83
N THR A 3 19.87 -74.96 -35.62
CA THR A 3 19.26 -76.29 -35.36
C THR A 3 18.91 -76.34 -33.85
N ALA A 4 17.65 -76.53 -33.39
CA ALA A 4 16.86 -77.77 -33.28
C ALA A 4 17.70 -78.96 -32.74
N VAL A 5 17.36 -79.65 -31.66
CA VAL A 5 16.32 -80.71 -31.55
C VAL A 5 16.28 -81.13 -30.05
N SER A 6 15.11 -81.14 -29.37
CA SER A 6 14.30 -82.32 -28.94
C SER A 6 15.06 -83.33 -28.04
N GLU A 7 14.54 -83.98 -27.01
CA GLU A 7 13.17 -84.27 -26.56
C GLU A 7 13.24 -85.01 -25.21
N LEU A 8 12.13 -84.95 -24.46
CA LEU A 8 11.56 -85.91 -23.48
C LEU A 8 12.46 -86.94 -22.76
N THR A 9 12.23 -87.15 -21.45
CA THR A 9 11.47 -88.31 -20.89
C THR A 9 11.60 -88.35 -19.35
N ALA A 10 10.48 -88.44 -18.64
CA ALA A 10 10.40 -88.76 -17.20
C ALA A 10 10.02 -90.25 -17.02
N PRO A 11 10.31 -90.87 -15.86
CA PRO A 11 9.18 -91.32 -15.04
C PRO A 11 9.36 -91.31 -13.50
N ARG A 12 8.20 -91.11 -12.82
CA ARG A 12 7.66 -91.68 -11.55
C ARG A 12 8.46 -92.83 -10.88
N ALA A 13 8.42 -93.10 -9.57
CA ALA A 13 7.61 -92.68 -8.41
C ALA A 13 8.21 -93.29 -7.12
N LEU A 14 7.78 -92.82 -5.93
CA LEU A 14 7.43 -93.58 -4.70
C LEU A 14 7.83 -92.84 -3.40
N ARG A 15 6.88 -92.22 -2.68
CA ARG A 15 6.22 -92.83 -1.49
C ARG A 15 5.36 -91.82 -0.72
N ASP A 16 4.26 -92.37 -0.24
CA ASP A 16 3.16 -91.81 0.52
C ASP A 16 3.57 -91.16 1.85
N SER A 17 2.83 -90.12 2.25
CA SER A 17 2.08 -90.15 3.51
C SER A 17 1.11 -88.96 3.61
N ASP A 18 -0.16 -89.29 3.71
CA ASP A 18 -1.30 -88.43 4.02
C ASP A 18 -1.16 -87.70 5.38
N ALA A 19 -1.62 -86.43 5.43
CA ALA A 19 -2.42 -85.87 6.55
C ALA A 19 -2.87 -84.41 6.29
N ILE A 20 -4.08 -84.27 5.74
CA ILE A 20 -5.25 -83.56 6.32
C ILE A 20 -5.07 -82.19 7.04
N ALA A 21 -5.87 -81.21 6.56
CA ALA A 21 -6.51 -80.04 7.23
C ALA A 21 -5.86 -78.62 7.19
N ARG A 22 -6.21 -77.88 6.12
CA ARG A 22 -6.94 -76.57 6.00
C ARG A 22 -6.71 -75.36 6.97
N PRO A 23 -6.99 -74.12 6.49
CA PRO A 23 -6.28 -72.89 6.87
C PRO A 23 -7.08 -71.94 7.78
N HIS A 24 -6.39 -71.11 8.57
CA HIS A 24 -6.97 -69.98 9.29
C HIS A 24 -6.05 -68.75 9.21
N SER A 25 -6.50 -67.70 8.50
CA SER A 25 -6.18 -66.28 8.80
C SER A 25 -6.86 -65.28 7.84
N LEU A 26 -8.15 -65.48 7.55
CA LEU A 26 -9.04 -64.32 7.34
C LEU A 26 -9.75 -64.10 8.67
N ASN A 27 -9.29 -63.12 9.47
CA ASN A 27 -10.04 -62.45 10.54
C ASN A 27 -9.11 -61.50 11.34
N ARG A 28 -8.47 -60.54 10.66
CA ARG A 28 -7.80 -59.39 11.32
C ARG A 28 -8.39 -58.03 10.97
N LEU A 29 -9.47 -57.98 10.18
CA LEU A 29 -10.13 -56.72 9.80
C LEU A 29 -11.51 -56.52 10.44
N GLN A 30 -11.93 -57.40 11.36
CA GLN A 30 -13.21 -57.28 12.08
C GLN A 30 -13.09 -56.92 13.57
N GLN A 31 -11.88 -56.80 14.13
CA GLN A 31 -11.69 -56.55 15.57
C GLN A 31 -11.33 -55.09 15.93
N ALA A 32 -11.42 -54.14 14.99
CA ALA A 32 -11.10 -52.72 15.24
C ALA A 32 -12.32 -51.77 15.20
N ASN A 33 -13.54 -52.32 15.08
CA ASN A 33 -14.76 -51.52 14.89
C ASN A 33 -15.78 -51.71 16.03
N GLN A 34 -15.31 -52.06 17.23
CA GLN A 34 -16.20 -52.43 18.35
C GLN A 34 -15.94 -51.72 19.69
N ASP A 35 -15.04 -50.73 19.73
CA ASP A 35 -14.76 -49.93 20.94
C ASP A 35 -15.09 -48.44 20.71
N SER A 36 -16.39 -48.09 20.66
CA SER A 36 -16.86 -46.70 20.91
C SER A 36 -18.37 -46.57 21.19
N LYS A 37 -19.02 -47.61 21.72
CA LYS A 37 -20.37 -47.51 22.30
C LYS A 37 -20.33 -47.81 23.80
N GLN A 38 -20.01 -46.81 24.62
CA GLN A 38 -20.49 -46.69 26.00
C GLN A 38 -20.24 -45.25 26.49
N LEU A 39 -21.30 -44.45 26.65
CA LEU A 39 -21.46 -43.42 27.69
C LEU A 39 -22.86 -42.82 27.57
N GLU A 40 -23.79 -43.33 28.39
CA GLU A 40 -25.05 -42.69 28.78
C GLU A 40 -24.90 -42.20 30.22
N PRO A 41 -25.57 -41.09 30.59
CA PRO A 41 -26.22 -41.05 31.90
C PRO A 41 -27.67 -40.52 31.84
N THR A 42 -28.62 -41.38 32.23
CA THR A 42 -29.93 -41.06 32.83
C THR A 42 -29.75 -40.43 34.23
N MET A 43 -30.53 -39.50 34.81
CA MET A 43 -31.96 -39.20 34.65
C MET A 43 -32.42 -37.96 35.50
N ARG A 44 -33.57 -37.37 35.13
CA ARG A 44 -34.61 -36.62 35.91
C ARG A 44 -34.60 -35.07 36.00
N GLY A 45 -35.70 -34.45 35.54
CA GLY A 45 -36.08 -33.08 35.96
C GLY A 45 -37.17 -32.34 35.15
N LEU A 46 -38.40 -32.86 35.11
CA LEU A 46 -39.72 -32.17 35.00
C LEU A 46 -40.01 -31.11 33.88
N ALA A 47 -40.76 -31.59 32.88
CA ALA A 47 -41.94 -31.01 32.21
C ALA A 47 -42.26 -29.50 32.39
N GLY A 48 -42.31 -28.80 31.25
CA GLY A 48 -42.98 -27.51 31.13
C GLY A 48 -44.51 -27.63 31.06
N PHE A 49 -45.20 -26.53 31.36
CA PHE A 49 -46.46 -26.04 30.78
C PHE A 49 -46.88 -24.78 31.56
N LEU A 50 -47.08 -23.66 30.87
CA LEU A 50 -48.01 -22.53 31.14
C LEU A 50 -47.58 -21.34 30.25
N LEU A 51 -48.10 -21.23 29.02
CA LEU A 51 -49.27 -20.41 28.61
C LEU A 51 -49.13 -18.89 28.81
N PHE A 52 -48.74 -18.24 27.72
CA PHE A 52 -49.43 -17.14 27.00
C PHE A 52 -50.24 -16.09 27.79
N SER A 53 -50.00 -14.83 27.37
CA SER A 53 -50.84 -13.62 27.50
C SER A 53 -50.51 -12.68 28.66
N LEU A 54 -49.82 -11.57 28.34
CA LEU A 54 -50.41 -10.26 28.60
C LEU A 54 -49.89 -9.22 27.59
N LEU A 55 -50.84 -8.69 26.81
CA LEU A 55 -50.74 -7.56 25.90
C LEU A 55 -50.79 -6.24 26.69
N LEU A 56 -50.37 -5.15 26.03
CA LEU A 56 -50.49 -3.72 26.38
C LEU A 56 -49.38 -3.15 27.29
N MET A 57 -48.43 -2.44 26.68
CA MET A 57 -48.38 -0.97 26.68
C MET A 57 -47.24 -0.49 25.77
N ALA A 58 -47.58 0.06 24.61
CA ALA A 58 -46.86 1.20 24.02
C ALA A 58 -47.81 2.41 24.20
N PRO A 59 -47.35 3.69 24.20
CA PRO A 59 -46.08 4.17 23.66
C PRO A 59 -45.42 5.23 24.56
N HIS A 60 -44.11 5.19 24.77
CA HIS A 60 -43.37 6.41 25.14
C HIS A 60 -42.34 6.69 24.06
N SER A 61 -42.83 7.47 23.09
CA SER A 61 -42.04 8.25 22.16
C SER A 61 -41.12 9.17 22.96
N THR A 62 -39.83 8.89 22.95
CA THR A 62 -38.82 9.94 22.89
C THR A 62 -38.13 9.81 21.55
N GLY A 63 -38.80 10.34 20.53
CA GLY A 63 -38.11 10.74 19.31
C GLY A 63 -36.98 11.68 19.71
N VAL A 64 -35.74 11.22 19.52
CA VAL A 64 -34.61 12.14 19.46
C VAL A 64 -34.85 12.91 18.17
N ALA A 65 -35.35 14.14 18.33
CA ALA A 65 -35.46 15.09 17.25
C ALA A 65 -34.06 15.22 16.63
N ALA A 66 -33.93 14.74 15.38
CA ALA A 66 -32.89 15.22 14.49
C ALA A 66 -33.04 16.74 14.45
N GLN A 67 -32.07 17.44 15.02
CA GLN A 67 -31.90 18.85 14.76
C GLN A 67 -31.60 18.98 13.27
N ASP A 68 -32.56 19.56 12.54
CA ASP A 68 -32.35 20.18 11.25
C ASP A 68 -31.27 21.26 11.42
N THR A 69 -30.00 20.87 11.29
CA THR A 69 -28.95 21.80 10.94
C THR A 69 -29.08 22.06 9.45
N GLN A 70 -29.65 23.22 9.13
CA GLN A 70 -29.53 23.85 7.82
C GLN A 70 -28.09 23.67 7.29
N PRO A 71 -27.92 23.28 6.01
CA PRO A 71 -26.60 23.08 5.43
C PRO A 71 -25.94 24.45 5.25
N ASP A 72 -24.90 24.71 6.06
CA ASP A 72 -24.06 25.89 5.92
C ASP A 72 -23.40 25.90 4.52
N PRO A 73 -23.46 27.03 3.79
CA PRO A 73 -22.97 27.10 2.42
C PRO A 73 -21.44 27.11 2.36
N LYS A 74 -20.90 26.07 1.75
CA LYS A 74 -19.62 26.01 1.00
C LYS A 74 -18.51 26.95 1.51
N MET A 75 -17.68 26.44 2.41
CA MET A 75 -16.30 26.92 2.53
C MET A 75 -15.33 25.92 1.89
N PRO A 76 -14.46 26.34 0.96
CA PRO A 76 -13.41 25.48 0.43
C PRO A 76 -12.30 25.32 1.47
N CYS A 77 -12.13 24.12 1.97
CA CYS A 77 -11.00 23.73 2.81
C CYS A 77 -9.83 23.29 1.93
N ALA A 78 -8.89 24.20 1.69
CA ALA A 78 -7.45 23.93 1.45
C ALA A 78 -6.73 25.24 1.11
N ASN A 79 -6.26 25.99 2.11
CA ASN A 79 -5.28 27.06 1.87
C ASN A 79 -4.25 27.17 3.00
N TRP A 80 -3.95 26.05 3.67
CA TRP A 80 -2.92 25.98 4.70
C TRP A 80 -1.69 25.27 4.15
N MET A 81 -0.76 26.06 3.60
CA MET A 81 0.70 25.93 3.72
C MET A 81 1.33 27.08 2.91
N GLY A 82 1.01 28.32 3.29
CA GLY A 82 1.86 29.44 2.90
C GLY A 82 3.20 29.26 3.62
N GLY A 83 4.29 29.08 2.87
CA GLY A 83 5.63 28.99 3.46
C GLY A 83 5.91 30.20 4.36
N ALA A 84 6.60 29.97 5.48
CA ALA A 84 6.96 31.03 6.41
C ALA A 84 7.59 32.21 5.65
N PRO A 85 7.17 33.47 5.93
CA PRO A 85 7.75 34.64 5.28
C PRO A 85 9.28 34.61 5.36
N GLY A 86 9.95 34.85 4.24
CA GLY A 86 11.42 34.94 4.21
C GLY A 86 11.93 36.03 5.16
N TYR A 87 13.09 35.79 5.76
CA TYR A 87 13.72 36.77 6.66
C TYR A 87 13.91 38.13 5.95
N PRO A 88 13.71 39.26 6.66
CA PRO A 88 13.95 40.58 6.09
C PRO A 88 15.37 40.71 5.50
N GLY A 89 15.47 41.38 4.35
CA GLY A 89 16.77 41.69 3.74
C GLY A 89 17.64 42.52 4.68
N HIS A 90 18.96 42.33 4.61
CA HIS A 90 19.91 43.10 5.42
C HIS A 90 19.95 44.56 4.95
N ASN A 91 20.10 45.49 5.89
CA ASN A 91 20.18 46.93 5.61
C ASN A 91 21.35 47.25 4.65
N GLY A 92 21.11 48.14 3.69
CA GLY A 92 22.17 48.66 2.82
C GLY A 92 23.25 49.42 3.61
N VAL A 93 24.50 49.35 3.15
CA VAL A 93 25.63 50.07 3.76
C VAL A 93 25.49 51.59 3.60
N PRO A 94 25.88 52.40 4.62
CA PRO A 94 25.87 53.86 4.50
C PRO A 94 26.72 54.39 3.34
N GLY A 95 26.27 55.48 2.70
CA GLY A 95 27.00 56.15 1.63
C GLY A 95 28.34 56.74 2.11
N ARG A 96 29.31 56.88 1.20
CA ARG A 96 30.63 57.48 1.47
C ARG A 96 30.53 59.00 1.68
N ASP A 97 31.29 59.51 2.64
CA ASP A 97 31.42 60.96 2.90
C ASP A 97 32.03 61.71 1.71
N GLY A 98 31.60 62.98 1.53
CA GLY A 98 32.13 63.88 0.50
C GLY A 98 33.55 64.35 0.80
N LYS A 99 34.35 64.62 -0.25
CA LYS A 99 35.73 65.12 -0.11
C LYS A 99 35.74 66.63 0.19
N ASP A 100 36.57 67.05 1.14
CA ASP A 100 36.77 68.46 1.50
C ASP A 100 37.46 69.28 0.40
N GLY A 101 37.16 70.57 0.33
CA GLY A 101 37.76 71.53 -0.60
C GLY A 101 39.20 71.92 -0.21
N ARG A 102 40.04 72.23 -1.21
CA ARG A 102 41.45 72.63 -1.03
C ARG A 102 41.57 74.13 -0.73
N ASP A 103 42.45 74.48 0.21
CA ASP A 103 42.78 75.86 0.56
C ASP A 103 43.56 76.60 -0.55
N GLY A 104 43.33 77.90 -0.68
CA GLY A 104 44.01 78.79 -1.62
C GLY A 104 45.37 79.30 -1.12
N LEU A 105 46.32 79.50 -2.05
CA LEU A 105 47.68 79.97 -1.77
C LEU A 105 47.71 81.45 -1.32
N LYS A 106 48.60 81.74 -0.36
CA LYS A 106 48.81 83.07 0.24
C LYS A 106 49.67 83.96 -0.68
N GLY A 107 49.26 85.21 -0.90
CA GLY A 107 50.03 86.23 -1.61
C GLY A 107 50.96 87.03 -0.70
N ASP A 108 52.06 87.53 -1.28
CA ASP A 108 53.16 88.24 -0.60
C ASP A 108 52.83 89.69 -0.21
N LYS A 109 53.60 90.19 0.76
CA LYS A 109 53.40 91.44 1.51
C LYS A 109 53.90 92.68 0.76
N GLY A 110 53.15 93.78 0.83
CA GLY A 110 53.61 95.14 0.53
C GLY A 110 53.42 96.08 1.74
N ASP A 111 54.28 97.08 1.87
CA ASP A 111 54.42 97.96 3.04
C ASP A 111 53.41 99.14 3.10
N GLU A 112 53.40 99.78 4.27
CA GLU A 112 52.28 100.38 5.01
C GLU A 112 51.91 101.84 4.66
N GLY A 113 50.61 102.14 4.72
CA GLY A 113 50.07 103.47 5.00
C GLY A 113 48.99 103.34 6.09
N PRO A 114 48.85 104.31 7.03
CA PRO A 114 47.99 104.13 8.20
C PRO A 114 46.51 104.17 7.79
N ALA A 115 45.83 103.03 7.93
CA ALA A 115 44.38 102.90 7.71
C ALA A 115 43.65 102.77 9.06
N GLY A 116 42.45 103.37 9.13
CA GLY A 116 41.64 103.49 10.34
C GLY A 116 41.27 102.16 11.01
N PRO A 117 40.72 102.20 12.24
CA PRO A 117 40.50 101.01 13.06
C PRO A 117 39.67 99.96 12.30
N LYS A 118 40.21 98.74 12.23
CA LYS A 118 39.61 97.60 11.53
C LYS A 118 38.29 97.23 12.22
N GLY A 119 37.20 97.22 11.46
CA GLY A 119 35.90 96.73 11.94
C GLY A 119 36.01 95.29 12.46
N GLU A 120 35.24 94.99 13.50
CA GLU A 120 35.20 93.67 14.14
C GLU A 120 34.91 92.55 13.11
N PRO A 121 35.52 91.35 13.24
CA PRO A 121 35.21 90.23 12.37
C PRO A 121 33.71 89.91 12.42
N GLY A 122 33.10 89.77 11.24
CA GLY A 122 31.70 89.33 11.14
C GLY A 122 31.50 87.95 11.79
N PRO A 123 30.32 87.67 12.34
CA PRO A 123 30.04 86.40 13.00
C PRO A 123 30.20 85.21 12.04
N VAL A 124 30.72 84.10 12.55
CA VAL A 124 30.87 82.84 11.79
C VAL A 124 29.51 82.40 11.26
N GLY A 125 29.43 82.10 9.96
CA GLY A 125 28.21 81.65 9.30
C GLY A 125 27.66 80.38 9.95
N SER A 126 26.34 80.27 10.05
CA SER A 126 25.67 79.09 10.61
C SER A 126 25.99 77.82 9.80
N ARG A 127 26.16 76.70 10.52
CA ARG A 127 26.39 75.38 9.90
C ARG A 127 25.22 75.02 8.97
N GLY A 128 25.54 74.56 7.76
CA GLY A 128 24.53 74.12 6.79
C GLY A 128 23.66 72.98 7.33
N PHE A 129 22.40 72.94 6.88
CA PHE A 129 21.45 71.91 7.29
C PHE A 129 21.88 70.51 6.78
N PRO A 130 21.54 69.43 7.50
CA PRO A 130 21.75 68.06 7.02
C PRO A 130 21.06 67.80 5.68
N GLY A 131 21.67 66.98 4.83
CA GLY A 131 21.07 66.55 3.56
C GLY A 131 19.80 65.71 3.77
N PRO A 132 18.91 65.64 2.77
CA PRO A 132 17.70 64.83 2.85
C PRO A 132 18.02 63.33 2.97
N PRO A 133 17.13 62.52 3.59
CA PRO A 133 17.28 61.07 3.63
C PRO A 133 17.36 60.47 2.22
N GLY A 134 18.17 59.42 2.06
CA GLY A 134 18.25 58.66 0.81
C GLY A 134 16.93 57.98 0.45
N SER A 135 16.70 57.73 -0.84
CA SER A 135 15.50 57.03 -1.32
C SER A 135 15.46 55.57 -0.83
N PRO A 136 14.26 54.99 -0.60
CA PRO A 136 14.11 53.58 -0.29
C PRO A 136 14.77 52.67 -1.33
N GLY A 137 15.35 51.55 -0.89
CA GLY A 137 15.90 50.53 -1.78
C GLY A 137 14.82 49.85 -2.62
N ILE A 138 15.21 49.31 -3.77
CA ILE A 138 14.30 48.59 -4.67
C ILE A 138 13.87 47.27 -3.99
N PRO A 139 12.58 46.88 -4.04
CA PRO A 139 12.13 45.58 -3.55
C PRO A 139 12.91 44.42 -4.18
N GLY A 140 13.20 43.39 -3.38
CA GLY A 140 13.81 42.16 -3.87
C GLY A 140 12.93 41.46 -4.91
N THR A 141 13.56 40.74 -5.85
CA THR A 141 12.81 39.95 -6.83
C THR A 141 12.01 38.84 -6.15
N PRO A 142 10.79 38.51 -6.63
CA PRO A 142 10.04 37.36 -6.14
C PRO A 142 10.87 36.08 -6.14
N GLY A 143 10.68 35.23 -5.12
CA GLY A 143 11.28 33.90 -5.09
C GLY A 143 10.81 33.06 -6.28
N GLN A 144 11.65 32.11 -6.71
CA GLN A 144 11.26 31.19 -7.78
C GLN A 144 10.03 30.37 -7.35
N LYS A 145 9.09 30.17 -8.27
CA LYS A 145 7.95 29.28 -8.06
C LYS A 145 8.48 27.88 -7.75
N GLY A 146 7.97 27.23 -6.69
CA GLY A 146 8.29 25.83 -6.41
C GLY A 146 7.94 24.96 -7.62
N LYS A 147 8.78 23.99 -7.95
CA LYS A 147 8.48 22.99 -8.99
C LYS A 147 7.20 22.26 -8.60
N ASP A 148 6.28 22.06 -9.54
CA ASP A 148 5.06 21.29 -9.31
C ASP A 148 5.42 19.92 -8.74
N ALA A 149 4.73 19.47 -7.68
CA ALA A 149 5.00 18.17 -7.06
C ALA A 149 4.66 17.07 -8.07
N PHE A 150 5.67 16.37 -8.58
CA PHE A 150 5.47 15.24 -9.48
C PHE A 150 4.79 14.11 -8.69
N VAL A 151 3.58 13.71 -9.10
CA VAL A 151 2.84 12.64 -8.43
C VAL A 151 3.19 11.32 -9.09
N HIS A 152 4.00 10.51 -8.43
CA HIS A 152 4.22 9.13 -8.86
C HIS A 152 2.93 8.32 -8.71
N ARG A 153 2.50 7.68 -9.80
CA ARG A 153 1.31 6.81 -9.82
C ARG A 153 1.71 5.44 -10.36
N SER A 154 1.27 4.41 -9.66
CA SER A 154 1.44 3.02 -10.07
C SER A 154 0.43 2.21 -9.29
N ALA A 155 -0.66 1.82 -9.94
CA ALA A 155 -1.71 1.05 -9.29
C ALA A 155 -2.46 0.18 -10.29
N PHE A 156 -3.00 -0.94 -9.80
CA PHE A 156 -3.90 -1.80 -10.55
C PHE A 156 -4.95 -2.40 -9.60
N SER A 157 -6.10 -2.72 -10.17
CA SER A 157 -7.16 -3.49 -9.52
C SER A 157 -7.85 -4.33 -10.58
N VAL A 158 -7.83 -5.63 -10.39
CA VAL A 158 -8.25 -6.61 -11.39
C VAL A 158 -9.07 -7.73 -10.75
N GLY A 159 -9.93 -8.33 -11.55
CA GLY A 159 -10.81 -9.43 -11.17
C GLY A 159 -10.67 -10.62 -12.11
N LEU A 160 -11.08 -11.78 -11.63
CA LEU A 160 -11.05 -13.02 -12.38
C LEU A 160 -12.34 -13.15 -13.21
N THR A 161 -12.24 -13.61 -14.46
CA THR A 161 -13.42 -13.94 -15.29
C THR A 161 -13.61 -15.44 -15.48
N GLU A 162 -12.52 -16.20 -15.38
CA GLU A 162 -12.51 -17.64 -15.57
C GLU A 162 -12.73 -18.37 -14.25
N ARG A 163 -13.35 -19.54 -14.31
CA ARG A 163 -13.49 -20.42 -13.16
C ARG A 163 -12.21 -21.23 -13.01
N SER A 164 -11.72 -21.39 -11.78
CA SER A 164 -10.63 -22.32 -11.44
C SER A 164 -9.35 -22.11 -12.28
N PRO A 165 -8.54 -21.09 -11.97
CA PRO A 165 -7.29 -20.81 -12.70
C PRO A 165 -6.31 -21.98 -12.63
N ALA A 166 -5.45 -22.14 -13.63
CA ALA A 166 -4.49 -23.25 -13.66
C ALA A 166 -3.53 -23.22 -12.44
N PRO A 167 -3.26 -24.36 -11.77
CA PRO A 167 -2.34 -24.41 -10.64
C PRO A 167 -0.90 -24.24 -11.08
N ASN A 168 -0.04 -23.77 -10.17
CA ASN A 168 1.41 -23.61 -10.36
C ASN A 168 1.84 -22.64 -11.47
N VAL A 169 0.92 -21.80 -11.96
CA VAL A 169 1.19 -20.68 -12.87
C VAL A 169 0.56 -19.40 -12.32
N PRO A 170 1.00 -18.20 -12.74
CA PRO A 170 0.36 -16.96 -12.34
C PRO A 170 -1.14 -16.93 -12.69
N ILE A 171 -1.96 -16.52 -11.73
CA ILE A 171 -3.40 -16.33 -11.95
C ILE A 171 -3.59 -15.10 -12.84
N ARG A 172 -4.28 -15.29 -13.97
CA ARG A 172 -4.54 -14.23 -14.95
C ARG A 172 -5.87 -13.56 -14.65
N PHE A 173 -5.83 -12.38 -14.04
CA PHE A 173 -7.01 -11.58 -13.78
C PHE A 173 -7.26 -10.66 -15.00
N SER A 174 -8.31 -10.96 -15.76
CA SER A 174 -8.63 -10.31 -17.02
C SER A 174 -9.72 -9.23 -16.91
N LYS A 175 -10.49 -9.19 -15.82
CA LYS A 175 -11.49 -8.14 -15.56
C LYS A 175 -10.78 -6.91 -15.01
N ILE A 176 -10.61 -5.87 -15.81
CA ILE A 176 -9.87 -4.66 -15.39
C ILE A 176 -10.82 -3.66 -14.71
N PHE A 177 -10.58 -3.39 -13.42
CA PHE A 177 -11.25 -2.28 -12.72
C PHE A 177 -10.43 -1.00 -12.80
N TYR A 178 -9.12 -1.11 -12.61
CA TYR A 178 -8.17 -0.02 -12.75
C TYR A 178 -6.82 -0.56 -13.24
N ASN A 179 -6.24 0.06 -14.27
CA ASN A 179 -4.88 -0.24 -14.74
C ASN A 179 -4.36 0.90 -15.62
N GLU A 180 -4.54 2.14 -15.18
CA GLU A 180 -4.28 3.34 -16.01
C GLU A 180 -2.83 3.42 -16.48
N GLN A 181 -1.87 2.97 -15.66
CA GLN A 181 -0.45 2.99 -16.02
C GLN A 181 0.00 1.77 -16.85
N GLY A 182 -0.84 0.75 -17.00
CA GLY A 182 -0.47 -0.49 -17.71
C GLY A 182 0.64 -1.29 -17.04
N HIS A 183 0.87 -1.10 -15.74
CA HIS A 183 1.90 -1.82 -14.99
C HIS A 183 1.46 -3.25 -14.62
N TYR A 184 0.17 -3.54 -14.65
CA TYR A 184 -0.32 -4.92 -14.60
C TYR A 184 -0.54 -5.44 -16.02
N ASP A 185 -0.03 -6.63 -16.32
CA ASP A 185 -0.19 -7.29 -17.60
C ASP A 185 -1.22 -8.44 -17.49
N PRO A 186 -2.43 -8.30 -18.07
CA PRO A 186 -3.47 -9.32 -18.03
C PRO A 186 -3.12 -10.57 -18.84
N SER A 187 -2.18 -10.48 -19.78
CA SER A 187 -1.75 -11.61 -20.59
C SER A 187 -0.88 -12.59 -19.78
N THR A 188 -0.11 -12.08 -18.82
CA THR A 188 0.77 -12.89 -17.95
C THR A 188 0.24 -13.05 -16.53
N GLY A 189 -0.65 -12.17 -16.07
CA GLY A 189 -1.15 -12.16 -14.70
C GLY A 189 -0.23 -11.45 -13.69
N LYS A 190 0.79 -10.73 -14.18
CA LYS A 190 1.86 -10.15 -13.36
C LYS A 190 1.78 -8.62 -13.30
N PHE A 191 2.13 -8.08 -12.15
CA PHE A 191 2.43 -6.67 -11.96
C PHE A 191 3.95 -6.45 -12.11
N LEU A 192 4.34 -5.46 -12.92
CA LEU A 192 5.71 -5.01 -13.11
C LEU A 192 5.93 -3.68 -12.38
N CYS A 193 6.93 -3.64 -11.52
CA CYS A 193 7.30 -2.42 -10.82
C CYS A 193 8.08 -1.46 -11.74
N ASN A 194 7.43 -0.37 -12.17
CA ASN A 194 8.10 0.68 -12.93
C ASN A 194 8.62 1.82 -12.04
N VAL A 195 8.02 2.03 -10.87
CA VAL A 195 8.40 3.07 -9.90
C VAL A 195 8.90 2.40 -8.63
N PRO A 196 10.20 2.52 -8.27
CA PRO A 196 10.71 1.92 -7.04
C PRO A 196 10.05 2.57 -5.81
N GLY A 197 9.77 1.76 -4.80
CA GLY A 197 9.10 2.24 -3.59
C GLY A 197 8.36 1.18 -2.81
N THR A 198 7.59 1.62 -1.83
CA THR A 198 6.72 0.77 -1.01
C THR A 198 5.34 0.64 -1.64
N TYR A 199 4.92 -0.59 -1.88
CA TYR A 199 3.62 -0.96 -2.45
C TYR A 199 2.77 -1.69 -1.42
N TYR A 200 1.46 -1.44 -1.48
CA TYR A 200 0.46 -2.25 -0.81
C TYR A 200 -0.18 -3.20 -1.82
N PHE A 201 -0.26 -4.48 -1.49
CA PHE A 201 -0.97 -5.49 -2.27
C PHE A 201 -2.07 -6.10 -1.42
N ALA A 202 -3.22 -6.36 -2.04
CA ALA A 202 -4.34 -7.06 -1.43
C ALA A 202 -5.05 -7.95 -2.44
N TYR A 203 -5.61 -9.06 -1.97
CA TYR A 203 -6.48 -9.92 -2.75
C TYR A 203 -7.63 -10.43 -1.90
N HIS A 204 -8.76 -10.67 -2.56
CA HIS A 204 -9.97 -11.25 -2.00
C HIS A 204 -10.45 -12.33 -2.95
N LEU A 205 -10.55 -13.57 -2.47
CA LEU A 205 -10.85 -14.73 -3.28
C LEU A 205 -12.11 -15.39 -2.76
N THR A 206 -13.05 -15.63 -3.67
CA THR A 206 -14.18 -16.51 -3.40
C THR A 206 -13.71 -17.96 -3.44
N VAL A 207 -13.96 -18.70 -2.36
CA VAL A 207 -13.56 -20.10 -2.19
C VAL A 207 -14.78 -20.99 -2.41
N TYR A 208 -14.74 -21.84 -3.44
CA TYR A 208 -15.85 -22.71 -3.80
C TYR A 208 -15.38 -24.05 -4.40
N LEU A 209 -16.12 -25.13 -4.09
CA LEU A 209 -15.94 -26.52 -4.58
C LEU A 209 -14.68 -27.26 -4.12
N SER A 210 -13.63 -26.58 -3.67
CA SER A 210 -12.36 -27.17 -3.25
C SER A 210 -11.60 -26.23 -2.32
N ASP A 211 -10.63 -26.77 -1.58
CA ASP A 211 -9.68 -25.96 -0.80
C ASP A 211 -8.92 -24.97 -1.68
N VAL A 212 -8.53 -23.86 -1.08
CA VAL A 212 -7.69 -22.84 -1.71
C VAL A 212 -6.39 -22.71 -0.96
N LYS A 213 -5.29 -22.81 -1.70
CA LYS A 213 -3.96 -22.43 -1.23
C LYS A 213 -3.34 -21.50 -2.25
N VAL A 214 -3.23 -20.22 -1.92
CA VAL A 214 -2.60 -19.21 -2.78
C VAL A 214 -1.36 -18.64 -2.13
N SER A 215 -0.46 -18.19 -2.98
CA SER A 215 0.72 -17.45 -2.56
C SER A 215 0.89 -16.20 -3.41
N LEU A 216 1.25 -15.10 -2.76
CA LEU A 216 1.77 -13.92 -3.44
C LEU A 216 3.26 -14.11 -3.67
N TYR A 217 3.71 -13.93 -4.90
CA TYR A 217 5.10 -14.07 -5.30
C TYR A 217 5.73 -12.70 -5.55
N ARG A 218 7.03 -12.59 -5.27
CA ARG A 218 7.92 -11.51 -5.72
C ARG A 218 9.20 -12.14 -6.25
N LYS A 219 9.60 -11.85 -7.49
CA LYS A 219 10.84 -12.38 -8.10
C LYS A 219 11.01 -13.90 -7.87
N ASP A 220 9.98 -14.68 -8.22
CA ASP A 220 9.93 -16.14 -8.09
C ASP A 220 9.98 -16.70 -6.65
N LYS A 221 9.91 -15.84 -5.64
CA LYS A 221 9.83 -16.25 -4.23
C LYS A 221 8.43 -16.00 -3.70
N ALA A 222 7.83 -17.02 -3.10
CA ALA A 222 6.59 -16.88 -2.35
C ALA A 222 6.84 -16.01 -1.10
N VAL A 223 6.05 -14.96 -0.94
CA VAL A 223 6.18 -13.97 0.14
C VAL A 223 5.16 -14.19 1.23
N ILE A 224 3.90 -14.41 0.85
CA ILE A 224 2.81 -14.74 1.77
C ILE A 224 2.03 -15.94 1.26
N PHE A 225 1.51 -16.74 2.18
CA PHE A 225 0.67 -17.90 1.90
C PHE A 225 -0.68 -17.70 2.58
N THR A 226 -1.76 -17.90 1.82
CA THR A 226 -3.13 -17.96 2.35
C THR A 226 -3.68 -19.35 2.06
N TYR A 227 -4.18 -20.01 3.09
CA TYR A 227 -4.84 -21.30 2.99
C TYR A 227 -6.24 -21.17 3.58
N ASP A 228 -7.21 -21.69 2.86
CA ASP A 228 -8.61 -21.73 3.27
C ASP A 228 -9.20 -23.10 2.91
N GLN A 229 -9.93 -23.68 3.85
CA GLN A 229 -10.51 -25.02 3.77
C GLN A 229 -11.96 -24.93 3.39
N PHE A 230 -12.32 -25.51 2.25
CA PHE A 230 -13.71 -25.51 1.81
C PHE A 230 -14.50 -26.60 2.53
N GLN A 231 -15.69 -26.26 3.03
CA GLN A 231 -16.66 -27.22 3.55
C GLN A 231 -17.85 -27.35 2.59
N ASN A 232 -18.40 -28.56 2.47
CA ASN A 232 -19.53 -28.80 1.57
C ASN A 232 -20.72 -27.87 1.89
N ASN A 233 -21.27 -27.23 0.86
CA ASN A 233 -22.33 -26.20 0.94
C ASN A 233 -21.96 -24.93 1.70
N ASN A 234 -20.67 -24.65 1.92
CA ASN A 234 -20.20 -23.41 2.52
C ASN A 234 -19.29 -22.65 1.55
N VAL A 235 -19.75 -21.50 1.04
CA VAL A 235 -18.89 -20.61 0.27
C VAL A 235 -18.09 -19.76 1.24
N ASP A 236 -16.77 -19.81 1.15
CA ASP A 236 -15.88 -19.05 2.02
C ASP A 236 -15.18 -17.89 1.27
N GLN A 237 -14.56 -17.00 2.02
CA GLN A 237 -13.84 -15.84 1.51
C GLN A 237 -12.44 -15.78 2.10
N ALA A 238 -11.44 -16.01 1.25
CA ALA A 238 -10.04 -15.92 1.62
C ALA A 238 -9.47 -14.57 1.21
N SER A 239 -8.71 -13.91 2.08
CA SER A 239 -8.05 -12.65 1.74
C SER A 239 -6.65 -12.59 2.32
N GLY A 240 -5.83 -11.71 1.74
CA GLY A 240 -4.50 -11.42 2.23
C GLY A 240 -4.07 -10.05 1.76
N SER A 241 -3.25 -9.39 2.56
CA SER A 241 -2.62 -8.13 2.18
C SER A 241 -1.23 -7.99 2.79
N VAL A 242 -0.34 -7.27 2.12
CA VAL A 242 1.03 -7.06 2.58
C VAL A 242 1.64 -5.79 1.97
N LEU A 243 2.54 -5.17 2.74
CA LEU A 243 3.40 -4.09 2.25
C LEU A 243 4.72 -4.67 1.74
N LEU A 244 5.11 -4.34 0.51
CA LEU A 244 6.36 -4.78 -0.10
C LEU A 244 7.12 -3.58 -0.66
N HIS A 245 8.38 -3.45 -0.26
CA HIS A 245 9.32 -2.58 -0.99
C HIS A 245 9.76 -3.27 -2.27
N LEU A 246 9.60 -2.60 -3.41
CA LEU A 246 9.93 -3.10 -4.74
C LEU A 246 10.97 -2.20 -5.41
N SER A 247 11.93 -2.83 -6.08
CA SER A 247 12.84 -2.13 -7.01
C SER A 247 12.23 -2.10 -8.41
N SER A 248 12.73 -1.20 -9.27
CA SER A 248 12.33 -1.18 -10.68
C SER A 248 12.66 -2.53 -11.35
N GLY A 249 11.70 -3.08 -12.09
CA GLY A 249 11.79 -4.40 -12.72
C GLY A 249 11.35 -5.58 -11.83
N ASP A 250 11.01 -5.35 -10.56
CA ASP A 250 10.44 -6.41 -9.71
C ASP A 250 9.05 -6.82 -10.22
N GLU A 251 8.81 -8.12 -10.35
CA GLU A 251 7.50 -8.67 -10.69
C GLU A 251 6.78 -9.19 -9.44
N VAL A 252 5.46 -8.98 -9.37
CA VAL A 252 4.57 -9.50 -8.32
C VAL A 252 3.33 -10.15 -8.94
N TRP A 253 2.94 -11.32 -8.44
CA TRP A 253 1.73 -12.02 -8.91
C TRP A 253 1.13 -12.91 -7.83
N LEU A 254 -0.11 -13.35 -8.05
CA LEU A 254 -0.76 -14.36 -7.23
C LEU A 254 -0.76 -15.70 -7.97
N GLN A 255 -0.51 -16.80 -7.25
CA GLN A 255 -0.44 -18.14 -7.82
C GLN A 255 -1.08 -19.15 -6.87
N VAL A 256 -1.84 -20.09 -7.43
CA VAL A 256 -2.34 -21.24 -6.67
C VAL A 256 -1.20 -22.24 -6.49
N TYR A 257 -1.03 -22.72 -5.26
CA TYR A 257 -0.07 -23.75 -4.90
C TYR A 257 -0.78 -25.09 -4.69
N GLY A 258 -0.39 -26.14 -5.41
CA GLY A 258 -0.94 -27.47 -5.18
C GLY A 258 -0.48 -28.52 -6.18
N ASN A 259 -0.53 -29.79 -5.78
CA ASN A 259 -0.15 -30.94 -6.61
C ASN A 259 -1.34 -31.54 -7.37
N GLY A 260 -2.50 -30.89 -7.39
CA GLY A 260 -3.72 -31.39 -8.01
C GLY A 260 -4.40 -30.38 -8.92
N ASP A 261 -5.23 -30.88 -9.84
CA ASP A 261 -5.95 -30.08 -10.84
C ASP A 261 -7.10 -29.25 -10.24
N LYS A 262 -7.48 -29.52 -8.99
CA LYS A 262 -8.57 -28.83 -8.31
C LYS A 262 -8.04 -27.68 -7.47
N ASN A 263 -8.52 -26.48 -7.76
CA ASN A 263 -8.32 -25.30 -6.93
C ASN A 263 -9.68 -24.63 -6.71
N GLY A 264 -9.92 -24.16 -5.48
CA GLY A 264 -11.20 -23.56 -5.12
C GLY A 264 -11.36 -22.09 -5.47
N VAL A 265 -10.41 -21.47 -6.19
CA VAL A 265 -10.52 -20.06 -6.55
C VAL A 265 -11.62 -19.91 -7.60
N TYR A 266 -12.63 -19.12 -7.27
CA TYR A 266 -13.86 -19.06 -8.06
C TYR A 266 -14.24 -17.62 -8.44
N ALA A 267 -14.80 -17.48 -9.64
CA ALA A 267 -15.45 -16.26 -10.09
C ALA A 267 -16.54 -16.58 -11.12
N ASP A 268 -17.59 -15.77 -11.14
CA ASP A 268 -18.64 -15.78 -12.16
C ASP A 268 -19.27 -14.39 -12.31
N ASN A 269 -20.46 -14.29 -12.91
CA ASN A 269 -21.13 -13.00 -13.12
C ASN A 269 -21.60 -12.32 -11.83
N LEU A 270 -21.66 -13.04 -10.71
CA LEU A 270 -22.17 -12.56 -9.42
C LEU A 270 -21.12 -12.62 -8.31
N ASN A 271 -20.04 -13.39 -8.48
CA ASN A 271 -18.99 -13.58 -7.51
C ASN A 271 -17.65 -13.14 -8.09
N ASP A 272 -16.97 -12.24 -7.39
CA ASP A 272 -15.66 -11.73 -7.78
C ASP A 272 -14.55 -12.39 -6.96
N SER A 273 -13.42 -12.66 -7.63
CA SER A 273 -12.12 -12.85 -7.00
C SER A 273 -11.19 -11.78 -7.53
N THR A 274 -10.62 -10.98 -6.64
CA THR A 274 -9.90 -9.74 -6.98
C THR A 274 -8.46 -9.76 -6.48
N PHE A 275 -7.62 -9.02 -7.20
CA PHE A 275 -6.25 -8.73 -6.84
C PHE A 275 -5.95 -7.28 -7.17
N MET A 276 -5.31 -6.58 -6.24
CA MET A 276 -4.99 -5.18 -6.39
C MET A 276 -3.63 -4.85 -5.77
N GLY A 277 -3.04 -3.75 -6.23
CA GLY A 277 -1.90 -3.16 -5.58
C GLY A 277 -1.66 -1.73 -6.03
N PHE A 278 -1.04 -0.93 -5.17
CA PHE A 278 -0.72 0.45 -5.45
C PHE A 278 0.52 0.94 -4.70
N LEU A 279 1.22 1.89 -5.32
CA LEU A 279 2.35 2.60 -4.73
C LEU A 279 1.86 3.48 -3.58
N LEU A 280 2.43 3.29 -2.40
CA LEU A 280 2.22 4.15 -1.24
C LEU A 280 3.28 5.24 -1.15
N TYR A 281 4.56 4.82 -1.21
CA TYR A 281 5.69 5.72 -1.00
C TYR A 281 6.73 5.46 -2.10
N PRO A 282 6.89 6.37 -3.10
CA PRO A 282 8.00 6.30 -4.03
C PRO A 282 9.31 6.47 -3.26
N ASP A 283 10.35 5.74 -3.68
CA ASP A 283 11.71 6.01 -3.21
C ASP A 283 12.14 7.43 -3.66
N PRO A 284 12.90 8.17 -2.84
CA PRO A 284 13.38 9.49 -3.23
C PRO A 284 14.31 9.38 -4.45
N ASP A 285 14.16 10.29 -5.40
CA ASP A 285 15.11 10.43 -6.51
C ASP A 285 16.51 10.67 -5.92
N ASN A 286 17.47 9.79 -6.20
CA ASN A 286 18.88 10.04 -5.90
C ASN A 286 19.38 11.14 -6.85
N TYR A 287 19.31 12.39 -6.41
CA TYR A 287 19.89 13.56 -7.10
C TYR A 287 21.41 13.64 -6.93
#